data_AF-A0A1B6K4T5-F1
#
_entry.id   AF-A0A1B6K4T5-F1
#
_cell.length_a   1.000
_cell.length_b   1.000
_cell.length_c   1.000
_cell.angle_alpha   90.00
_cell.angle_beta   90.00
_cell.angle_gamma   90.00
#
_symmetry.space_group_name_H-M   'P 1'
#
loop_
_entity.id
_entity.type
_entity.pdbx_description
1 polymer ?
#
loop_
_entity_poly.entity_id
_entity_poly.type
_entity_poly.pdbx_seq_one_letter_code
_entity_poly.pdbx_strand_id
1 'polypeptide(L)'
;LFDDDLPDEDVAAAVDKPTKLMAWFILNNTDVEARQFTYVEIPEHYTWNNREAVWEKRRQISKMIGQLMEVTPTDVELYHLRMLLHHVRGALSFQSIRDVHGTVFPTYFEACKEMGLTEDANEYRRSLREMSEWCTAGRLRKMFALICCIATEEQITEIP
;
A
#
# COMPACT_ATOMS: atom_id res chain seq x y z
N LEU A 1 20.05 7.35 -0.51
CA LEU A 1 20.72 6.12 -0.94
C LEU A 1 19.99 4.98 -0.27
N PHE A 2 18.94 4.50 -0.93
CA PHE A 2 18.39 3.18 -0.64
C PHE A 2 19.09 2.28 -1.65
N ASP A 3 19.96 1.40 -1.17
CA ASP A 3 20.67 0.45 -2.02
C ASP A 3 19.64 -0.57 -2.54
N ASP A 4 19.32 -0.45 -3.83
CA ASP A 4 18.28 -1.21 -4.56
C ASP A 4 18.74 -2.63 -4.96
N ASP A 5 19.92 -3.06 -4.49
CA ASP A 5 20.60 -4.29 -4.92
C ASP A 5 20.71 -5.36 -3.83
N LEU A 6 19.97 -5.24 -2.72
CA LEU A 6 19.82 -6.35 -1.77
C LEU A 6 18.80 -7.34 -2.32
N PRO A 7 19.18 -8.60 -2.65
CA PRO A 7 18.23 -9.60 -3.10
C PRO A 7 17.18 -9.83 -2.01
N ASP A 8 15.91 -9.96 -2.41
CA ASP A 8 14.74 -10.12 -1.52
C ASP A 8 14.94 -11.24 -0.46
N GLU A 9 15.79 -12.22 -0.76
CA GLU A 9 16.15 -13.34 0.11
C GLU A 9 16.94 -12.92 1.38
N ASP A 10 17.77 -11.86 1.28
CA ASP A 10 18.62 -11.38 2.36
C ASP A 10 17.90 -10.42 3.33
N VAL A 11 16.85 -9.72 2.85
CA VAL A 11 16.06 -8.80 3.70
C VAL A 11 15.17 -9.58 4.68
N ALA A 12 14.68 -10.75 4.27
CA ALA A 12 13.89 -11.63 5.12
C ALA A 12 14.71 -12.27 6.25
N ALA A 13 16.01 -12.52 6.03
CA ALA A 13 16.90 -13.13 7.02
C ALA A 13 17.34 -12.16 8.14
N ALA A 14 17.24 -10.85 7.92
CA ALA A 14 17.68 -9.83 8.87
C ALA A 14 16.58 -9.32 9.83
N VAL A 15 15.31 -9.70 9.62
CA VAL A 15 14.18 -9.23 10.43
C VAL A 15 13.60 -10.41 11.23
N ASP A 16 13.67 -10.34 12.56
CA ASP A 16 13.22 -11.39 13.49
C ASP A 16 11.74 -11.79 13.30
N LYS A 17 10.91 -10.89 12.74
CA LYS A 17 9.50 -11.16 12.38
C LYS A 17 9.09 -10.45 11.09
N PRO A 18 8.39 -11.13 10.15
CA PRO A 18 7.91 -10.49 8.93
C PRO A 18 6.94 -9.34 9.24
N THR A 19 7.01 -8.28 8.43
CA THR A 19 5.98 -7.24 8.46
C THR A 19 4.64 -7.81 8.00
N LYS A 20 3.51 -7.15 8.32
CA LYS A 20 2.18 -7.58 7.86
C LYS A 20 2.06 -7.71 6.35
N LEU A 21 2.77 -6.84 5.60
CA LEU A 21 2.82 -6.89 4.14
C LEU A 21 3.61 -8.10 3.64
N MET A 22 4.79 -8.36 4.22
CA MET A 22 5.57 -9.57 3.90
C MET A 22 4.79 -10.85 4.23
N ALA A 23 4.09 -10.87 5.36
CA ALA A 23 3.23 -11.98 5.72
C ALA A 23 2.03 -12.16 4.78
N TRP A 24 1.56 -11.10 4.10
CA TRP A 24 0.54 -11.22 3.05
C TRP A 24 1.09 -11.92 1.81
N PHE A 25 2.34 -11.66 1.43
CA PHE A 25 3.01 -12.40 0.36
C PHE A 25 3.12 -13.89 0.67
N ILE A 26 3.54 -14.22 1.90
CA ILE A 26 3.61 -15.60 2.40
C ILE A 26 2.22 -16.26 2.38
N LEU A 27 1.20 -15.54 2.86
CA LEU A 27 -0.19 -16.00 2.82
C LEU A 27 -0.61 -16.32 1.38
N ASN A 28 -0.40 -15.41 0.43
CA ASN A 28 -0.76 -15.63 -0.97
C ASN A 28 0.00 -16.80 -1.59
N ASN A 29 1.21 -17.10 -1.15
CA ASN A 29 1.96 -18.26 -1.64
C ASN A 29 1.34 -19.59 -1.16
N THR A 30 0.74 -19.59 0.03
CA THR A 30 0.23 -20.79 0.71
C THR A 30 -1.28 -21.02 0.57
N ASP A 31 -2.06 -19.95 0.48
CA ASP A 31 -3.51 -19.97 0.37
C ASP A 31 -3.97 -19.32 -0.94
N VAL A 32 -4.48 -20.14 -1.86
CA VAL A 32 -4.99 -19.68 -3.16
C VAL A 32 -6.23 -18.79 -2.98
N GLU A 33 -7.02 -18.99 -1.93
CA GLU A 33 -8.17 -18.14 -1.63
C GLU A 33 -7.76 -16.77 -1.10
N ALA A 34 -6.52 -16.55 -0.65
CA ALA A 34 -6.07 -15.20 -0.31
C ALA A 34 -5.84 -14.34 -1.57
N ARG A 35 -5.54 -14.98 -2.71
CA ARG A 35 -5.15 -14.31 -3.96
C ARG A 35 -6.27 -13.52 -4.63
N GLN A 36 -7.52 -13.72 -4.22
CA GLN A 36 -8.69 -12.98 -4.70
C GLN A 36 -8.84 -11.61 -4.02
N PHE A 37 -8.06 -11.32 -2.97
CA PHE A 37 -8.15 -10.08 -2.21
C PHE A 37 -6.93 -9.19 -2.44
N THR A 38 -7.16 -7.88 -2.46
CA THR A 38 -6.10 -6.87 -2.33
C THR A 38 -5.62 -6.82 -0.89
N TYR A 39 -4.44 -6.26 -0.65
CA TYR A 39 -3.90 -6.19 0.71
C TYR A 39 -4.84 -5.48 1.70
N VAL A 40 -5.57 -4.45 1.24
CA VAL A 40 -6.54 -3.70 2.07
C VAL A 40 -7.82 -4.46 2.37
N GLU A 41 -8.18 -5.44 1.53
CA GLU A 41 -9.33 -6.33 1.72
C GLU A 41 -8.98 -7.50 2.66
N ILE A 42 -7.70 -7.86 2.81
CA ILE A 42 -7.27 -9.00 3.64
C ILE A 42 -7.83 -8.95 5.07
N PRO A 43 -7.83 -7.82 5.80
CA PRO A 43 -8.34 -7.77 7.17
C PRO A 43 -9.84 -8.10 7.31
N GLU A 44 -10.62 -8.04 6.22
CA GLU A 44 -12.03 -8.44 6.21
C GLU A 44 -12.19 -9.97 6.26
N HIS A 45 -11.22 -10.70 5.69
CA HIS A 45 -11.24 -12.15 5.52
C HIS A 45 -10.25 -12.89 6.45
N TYR A 46 -9.18 -12.22 6.85
CA TYR A 46 -8.10 -12.75 7.67
C TYR A 46 -7.87 -11.86 8.89
N THR A 47 -7.34 -12.44 9.96
CA THR A 47 -6.96 -11.76 11.18
C THR A 47 -5.47 -11.92 11.45
N TRP A 48 -4.86 -10.91 12.05
CA TRP A 48 -3.44 -10.89 12.30
C TRP A 48 -3.12 -11.58 13.63
N ASN A 49 -2.32 -12.65 13.60
CA ASN A 49 -1.76 -13.27 14.79
C ASN A 49 -0.42 -12.62 15.14
N ASN A 50 -0.40 -11.77 16.17
CA ASN A 50 0.82 -11.05 16.61
C ASN A 50 1.92 -11.96 17.17
N ARG A 51 1.59 -13.17 17.64
CA ARG A 51 2.58 -14.08 18.24
C ARG A 51 3.44 -14.70 17.13
N GLU A 52 2.76 -15.29 16.16
CA GLU A 52 3.34 -16.01 15.03
C GLU A 52 3.67 -15.10 13.83
N ALA A 53 3.20 -13.85 13.85
CA ALA A 53 3.34 -12.90 12.75
C ALA A 53 2.78 -13.42 11.42
N VAL A 54 1.58 -14.02 11.47
CA VAL A 54 0.89 -14.59 10.30
C VAL A 54 -0.55 -14.10 10.19
N TRP A 55 -1.09 -14.19 8.97
CA TRP A 55 -2.51 -13.99 8.69
C TRP A 55 -3.26 -15.31 8.83
N GLU A 56 -4.30 -15.33 9.65
CA GLU A 56 -5.15 -16.50 9.88
C GLU A 56 -6.56 -16.24 9.33
N LYS A 57 -7.13 -17.23 8.64
CA LYS A 57 -8.47 -17.12 8.07
C LYS A 57 -9.51 -16.89 9.17
N ARG A 58 -10.38 -15.90 8.99
CA ARG A 58 -11.47 -15.64 9.94
C ARG A 58 -12.55 -16.70 9.83
N ARG A 59 -13.17 -16.98 10.97
CA ARG A 59 -14.40 -17.79 11.03
C ARG A 59 -15.63 -17.02 10.55
N GLN A 60 -15.61 -15.69 10.67
CA GLN A 60 -16.69 -14.80 10.23
C GLN A 60 -16.08 -13.57 9.54
N ILE A 61 -16.62 -13.25 8.36
CA ILE A 61 -16.24 -12.05 7.60
C ILE A 61 -16.78 -10.83 8.33
N SER A 62 -15.97 -9.78 8.45
CA SER A 62 -16.36 -8.51 9.05
C SER A 62 -15.86 -7.38 8.19
N LYS A 63 -16.67 -6.33 8.01
CA LYS A 63 -16.26 -5.14 7.28
C LYS A 63 -15.20 -4.40 8.11
N MET A 64 -13.93 -4.62 7.78
CA MET A 64 -12.78 -4.05 8.45
C MET A 64 -11.89 -3.35 7.43
N ILE A 65 -11.69 -2.06 7.62
CA ILE A 65 -10.77 -1.30 6.78
C ILE A 65 -9.35 -1.60 7.27
N GLY A 66 -8.55 -2.23 6.42
CA GLY A 66 -7.14 -2.46 6.69
C GLY A 66 -6.41 -1.13 6.84
N GLN A 67 -5.84 -0.88 8.02
CA GLN A 67 -5.00 0.29 8.22
C GLN A 67 -3.72 0.12 7.40
N LEU A 68 -3.63 0.82 6.27
CA LEU A 68 -2.36 0.98 5.56
C LEU A 68 -1.46 1.96 6.32
N MET A 69 -0.14 1.85 6.09
CA MET A 69 0.87 2.72 6.70
C MET A 69 0.47 4.20 6.52
N GLU A 70 0.68 5.02 7.57
CA GLU A 70 0.55 6.46 7.45
C GLU A 70 1.71 6.98 6.60
N VAL A 71 1.50 7.04 5.28
CA VAL A 71 2.48 7.55 4.34
C VAL A 71 2.45 9.07 4.40
N THR A 72 3.60 9.68 4.68
CA THR A 72 3.77 11.12 4.48
C THR A 72 3.84 11.40 2.97
N PRO A 73 3.04 12.34 2.43
CA PRO A 73 3.07 12.79 1.04
C PRO A 73 4.45 13.13 0.44
N THR A 74 5.47 13.36 1.27
CA THR A 74 6.86 13.57 0.85
C THR A 74 7.55 12.30 0.34
N ASP A 75 6.99 11.11 0.61
CA ASP A 75 7.50 9.85 0.09
C ASP A 75 6.61 9.39 -1.08
N VAL A 76 6.93 9.91 -2.25
CA VAL A 76 6.21 9.65 -3.51
C VAL A 76 6.17 8.17 -3.81
N GLU A 77 7.21 7.41 -3.47
CA GLU A 77 7.28 6.01 -3.85
C GLU A 77 6.47 5.10 -2.91
N LEU A 78 6.47 5.40 -1.61
CA LEU A 78 5.53 4.76 -0.67
C LEU A 78 4.07 5.10 -0.97
N TYR A 79 3.81 6.28 -1.53
CA TYR A 79 2.48 6.67 -1.96
C TYR A 79 1.97 5.79 -3.12
N HIS A 80 2.79 5.59 -4.15
CA HIS A 80 2.43 4.71 -5.27
C HIS A 80 2.36 3.24 -4.86
N LEU A 81 3.23 2.77 -3.95
CA LEU A 81 3.08 1.46 -3.33
C LEU A 81 1.71 1.33 -2.66
N ARG A 82 1.30 2.33 -1.87
CA ARG A 82 -0.02 2.34 -1.23
C ARG A 82 -1.13 2.22 -2.26
N MET A 83 -1.10 2.98 -3.35
CA MET A 83 -2.09 2.87 -4.43
C MET A 83 -2.16 1.45 -4.99
N LEU A 84 -1.02 0.83 -5.29
CA LEU A 84 -0.99 -0.52 -5.85
C LEU A 84 -1.56 -1.54 -4.86
N LEU A 85 -1.32 -1.39 -3.55
CA LEU A 85 -1.91 -2.27 -2.52
C LEU A 85 -3.43 -2.21 -2.45
N HIS A 86 -4.07 -1.17 -2.99
CA HIS A 86 -5.53 -1.08 -3.14
C HIS A 86 -6.07 -1.77 -4.41
N HIS A 87 -5.22 -2.05 -5.40
CA HIS A 87 -5.66 -2.51 -6.72
C HIS A 87 -5.12 -3.91 -7.10
N VAL A 88 -3.90 -4.21 -6.69
CA VAL A 88 -3.23 -5.49 -6.97
C VAL A 88 -3.74 -6.56 -6.00
N ARG A 89 -4.18 -7.69 -6.58
CA ARG A 89 -4.66 -8.86 -5.84
C ARG A 89 -3.60 -9.94 -5.83
N GLY A 90 -3.50 -10.65 -4.71
CA GLY A 90 -2.69 -11.87 -4.62
C GLY A 90 -1.20 -11.71 -4.89
N ALA A 91 -0.62 -10.53 -4.64
CA ALA A 91 0.81 -10.29 -4.86
C ALA A 91 1.67 -11.25 -4.01
N LEU A 92 2.75 -11.77 -4.60
CA LEU A 92 3.64 -12.76 -3.99
C LEU A 92 4.98 -12.18 -3.52
N SER A 93 5.27 -10.93 -3.89
CA SER A 93 6.49 -10.19 -3.55
C SER A 93 6.31 -8.70 -3.86
N PHE A 94 7.27 -7.87 -3.43
CA PHE A 94 7.33 -6.46 -3.85
C PHE A 94 7.45 -6.29 -5.37
N GLN A 95 8.22 -7.16 -6.02
CA GLN A 95 8.33 -7.18 -7.48
C GLN A 95 6.97 -7.45 -8.15
N SER A 96 6.19 -8.40 -7.63
CA SER A 96 4.87 -8.72 -8.19
C SER A 96 3.83 -7.62 -8.02
N ILE A 97 4.02 -6.69 -7.07
CA ILE A 97 3.17 -5.50 -6.94
C ILE A 97 3.38 -4.56 -8.15
N ARG A 98 4.60 -4.53 -8.71
CA ARG A 98 4.96 -3.72 -9.89
C ARG A 98 4.79 -4.49 -11.20
N ASP A 99 4.26 -5.71 -11.17
CA ASP A 99 3.95 -6.46 -12.38
C ASP A 99 2.59 -6.01 -12.91
N VAL A 100 2.60 -5.40 -14.08
CA VAL A 100 1.40 -5.02 -14.82
C VAL A 100 1.41 -5.79 -16.14
N HIS A 101 0.45 -6.70 -16.29
CA HIS A 101 0.28 -7.53 -17.50
C HIS A 101 1.51 -8.37 -17.91
N GLY A 102 2.30 -8.85 -16.94
CA GLY A 102 3.49 -9.67 -17.18
C GLY A 102 4.76 -8.85 -17.42
N THR A 103 4.69 -7.52 -17.24
CA THR A 103 5.84 -6.62 -17.31
C THR A 103 6.10 -6.03 -15.94
N VAL A 104 7.30 -6.23 -15.41
CA VAL A 104 7.72 -5.66 -14.13
C VAL A 104 8.31 -4.28 -14.35
N PHE A 105 7.71 -3.27 -13.73
CA PHE A 105 8.16 -1.88 -13.85
C PHE A 105 9.20 -1.51 -12.81
N PRO A 106 10.23 -0.70 -13.13
CA PRO A 106 11.28 -0.28 -12.20
C PRO A 106 10.79 0.43 -10.93
N THR A 107 9.69 1.19 -11.01
CA THR A 107 9.13 1.94 -9.87
C THR A 107 7.65 1.64 -9.68
N TYR A 108 7.13 1.84 -8.47
CA TYR A 108 5.69 1.80 -8.20
C TYR A 108 4.96 2.93 -8.94
N PHE A 109 5.59 4.09 -9.11
CA PHE A 109 5.04 5.17 -9.95
C PHE A 109 4.74 4.70 -11.39
N GLU A 110 5.72 4.09 -12.05
CA GLU A 110 5.54 3.61 -13.44
C GLU A 110 4.50 2.49 -13.53
N ALA A 111 4.46 1.58 -12.55
CA ALA A 111 3.40 0.58 -12.46
C ALA A 111 2.01 1.22 -12.30
N CYS A 112 1.86 2.21 -11.42
CA CYS A 112 0.62 2.98 -11.27
C CYS A 112 0.22 3.68 -12.58
N LYS A 113 1.19 4.26 -13.29
CA LYS A 113 0.95 4.94 -14.56
C LYS A 113 0.45 3.98 -15.64
N GLU A 114 1.09 2.81 -15.78
CA GLU A 114 0.66 1.78 -16.73
C GLU A 114 -0.75 1.24 -16.37
N MET A 115 -1.05 1.10 -15.08
CA MET A 115 -2.40 0.73 -14.62
C MET A 115 -3.44 1.85 -14.76
N GLY A 116 -3.06 3.06 -15.20
CA GLY A 116 -3.94 4.22 -15.35
C GLY A 116 -4.41 4.81 -14.01
N LEU A 117 -3.64 4.64 -12.94
CA LEU A 117 -4.00 5.08 -11.58
C LEU A 117 -3.54 6.51 -11.26
N THR A 118 -2.53 7.04 -11.96
CA THR A 118 -1.88 8.34 -11.66
C THR A 118 -2.65 9.57 -12.14
N GLU A 119 -3.70 9.41 -12.95
CA GLU A 119 -4.46 10.55 -13.53
C GLU A 119 -5.75 10.90 -12.75
N ASP A 120 -6.05 10.21 -11.63
CA ASP A 120 -7.28 10.49 -10.89
C ASP A 120 -7.13 11.73 -9.99
N ALA A 121 -7.60 12.87 -10.49
CA ALA A 121 -7.75 14.12 -9.75
C ALA A 121 -8.58 14.01 -8.45
N ASN A 122 -9.12 12.84 -8.09
CA ASN A 122 -9.83 12.60 -6.82
C ASN A 122 -9.03 11.78 -5.80
N GLU A 123 -7.77 11.47 -6.05
CA GLU A 123 -7.00 10.57 -5.21
C GLU A 123 -6.85 11.07 -3.76
N TYR A 124 -6.56 12.37 -3.59
CA TYR A 124 -6.52 13.01 -2.27
C TYR A 124 -7.87 12.91 -1.54
N ARG A 125 -8.99 12.90 -2.28
CA ARG A 125 -10.34 12.75 -1.70
C ARG A 125 -10.56 11.34 -1.16
N ARG A 126 -10.06 10.31 -1.87
CA ARG A 126 -10.12 8.92 -1.40
C ARG A 126 -9.26 8.74 -0.15
N SER A 127 -8.04 9.25 -0.16
CA SER A 127 -7.13 9.22 1.00
C SER A 127 -7.73 9.92 2.23
N LEU A 128 -8.32 11.12 2.05
CA LEU A 128 -8.99 11.84 3.13
C LEU A 128 -10.24 11.12 3.64
N ARG A 129 -11.03 10.50 2.75
CA ARG A 129 -12.20 9.71 3.14
C ARG A 129 -11.77 8.52 3.99
N GLU A 130 -10.80 7.76 3.55
CA GLU A 130 -10.30 6.60 4.28
C GLU A 130 -9.80 7.04 5.66
N MET A 131 -8.94 8.07 5.74
CA MET A 131 -8.49 8.62 7.02
C MET A 131 -9.65 9.08 7.90
N SER A 132 -10.72 9.64 7.37
CA SER A 132 -11.86 10.07 8.18
C SER A 132 -12.57 8.92 8.90
N GLU A 133 -12.42 7.68 8.41
CA GLU A 133 -13.05 6.49 8.98
C GLU A 133 -12.23 5.89 10.13
N TRP A 134 -10.91 6.13 10.18
CA TRP A 134 -10.02 5.52 11.18
C TRP A 134 -9.10 6.48 11.96
N CYS A 135 -8.89 7.71 11.49
CA CYS A 135 -8.09 8.73 12.17
C CYS A 135 -8.92 9.66 13.05
N THR A 136 -8.24 10.28 14.03
CA THR A 136 -8.81 11.39 14.78
C THR A 136 -8.87 12.66 13.92
N ALA A 137 -9.79 13.56 14.28
CA ALA A 137 -9.93 14.87 13.61
C ALA A 137 -8.63 15.70 13.60
N GLY A 138 -7.73 15.50 14.57
CA GLY A 138 -6.42 16.14 14.58
C GLY A 138 -5.49 15.64 13.46
N ARG A 139 -5.43 14.33 13.24
CA ARG A 139 -4.62 13.73 12.17
C ARG A 139 -5.19 14.04 10.79
N LEU A 140 -6.52 13.98 10.66
CA LEU A 140 -7.20 14.33 9.41
C LEU A 140 -6.91 15.78 8.98
N ARG A 141 -6.94 16.74 9.92
CA ARG A 141 -6.60 18.15 9.63
C ARG A 141 -5.14 18.34 9.21
N LYS A 142 -4.21 17.59 9.79
CA LYS A 142 -2.78 17.65 9.39
C LYS A 142 -2.59 17.14 7.95
N MET A 143 -3.21 16.02 7.60
CA MET A 143 -3.16 15.50 6.23
C MET A 143 -3.78 16.48 5.24
N PHE A 144 -4.95 17.05 5.59
CA PHE A 144 -5.59 18.07 4.77
C PHE A 144 -4.70 19.29 4.54
N ALA A 145 -4.07 19.82 5.60
CA ALA A 145 -3.15 20.95 5.48
C ALA A 145 -1.95 20.62 4.58
N LEU A 146 -1.40 19.41 4.69
CA LEU A 146 -0.28 18.96 3.86
C LEU A 146 -0.66 18.83 2.38
N ILE A 147 -1.84 18.28 2.07
CA ILE A 147 -2.37 18.24 0.70
C ILE A 147 -2.52 19.67 0.16
N CYS A 148 -3.05 20.61 0.95
CA CYS A 148 -3.14 22.01 0.53
C CYS A 148 -1.77 22.63 0.24
N CYS A 149 -0.75 22.37 1.05
CA CYS A 149 0.61 22.88 0.83
C CYS A 149 1.21 22.35 -0.48
N ILE A 150 1.03 21.06 -0.78
CA ILE A 150 1.58 20.43 -1.99
C ILE A 150 0.82 20.93 -3.23
N ALA A 151 -0.51 21.02 -3.17
CA ALA A 151 -1.31 21.54 -4.27
C ALA A 151 -1.00 23.01 -4.58
N THR A 152 -0.52 23.78 -3.61
CA THR A 152 -0.05 25.16 -3.83
C THR A 152 1.36 25.24 -4.41
N GLU A 153 2.19 24.20 -4.29
CA GLU A 153 3.54 24.16 -4.89
C GLU A 153 3.49 23.82 -6.40
N GLU A 154 2.56 22.95 -6.84
CA GLU A 154 2.35 22.65 -8.26
C GLU A 154 1.87 23.86 -9.09
N GLN A 155 1.30 24.89 -8.44
CA GLN A 155 0.89 26.13 -9.12
C GLN A 155 1.98 27.21 -9.17
N ILE A 156 3.12 27.00 -8.51
CA ILE A 156 4.24 27.97 -8.53
C ILE A 156 5.20 27.68 -9.69
N THR A 157 5.23 26.45 -10.22
CA THR A 157 6.07 26.08 -11.37
C THR A 157 5.49 26.47 -12.74
N GLU A 158 4.29 27.05 -12.79
CA GLU A 158 3.66 27.59 -14.01
C GLU A 158 3.45 29.12 -13.95
N ILE A 159 4.30 29.84 -13.24
CA ILE A 159 4.34 31.31 -13.33
C ILE A 159 5.53 31.71 -14.23
N PRO A 160 5.28 32.25 -15.44
CA PRO A 160 6.35 32.75 -16.31
C PRO A 160 7.06 34.00 -15.73
#